data_AF-A0A2N9MBQ3-F1
#
_entry.id   AF-A0A2N9MBQ3-F1
#
_cell.length_a   1.000
_cell.length_b   1.000
_cell.length_c   1.000
_cell.angle_alpha   90.00
_cell.angle_beta   90.00
_cell.angle_gamma   90.00
#
_symmetry.space_group_name_H-M   'P 1'
#
loop_
_entity.id
_entity.type
_entity.pdbx_description
1 polymer ?
#
loop_
_entity_poly.entity_id
_entity_poly.type
_entity_poly.pdbx_seq_one_letter_code
_entity_poly.pdbx_strand_id
1 'polypeptide(L)' 'MRTLVVGIGALGGLIAARLRAAGSPVWLATRNAESAARLKASGLRVTGVGGAVSVEWRSPP' A
#
# COMPACT_ATOMS: atom_id res chain seq x y z
N MET A 1 15.12 1.80 5.62
CA MET A 1 14.41 3.03 5.19
C MET A 1 12.95 2.95 5.64
N ARG A 2 12.25 4.08 5.76
CA ARG A 2 10.82 4.13 6.13
C ARG A 2 10.03 4.73 4.96
N THR A 3 9.03 4.01 4.47
CA THR A 3 8.23 4.46 3.32
C THR A 3 6.90 5.00 3.80
N LEU A 4 6.57 6.24 3.42
CA LEU A 4 5.24 6.80 3.63
C LEU A 4 4.38 6.59 2.37
N VAL A 5 3.23 5.95 2.53
CA VAL A 5 2.20 5.86 1.48
C VAL A 5 1.12 6.90 1.78
N VAL A 6 0.97 7.87 0.88
CA VAL A 6 -0.05 8.91 0.97
C VAL A 6 -1.25 8.50 0.11
N GLY A 7 -2.41 8.32 0.74
CA GLY A 7 -3.64 7.89 0.07
C GLY A 7 -3.87 6.38 0.15
N ILE A 8 -4.61 5.94 1.17
CA ILE A 8 -4.94 4.52 1.39
C ILE A 8 -6.24 4.13 0.67
N GLY A 9 -6.22 4.29 -0.66
CA GLY A 9 -7.20 3.68 -1.57
C GLY A 9 -6.75 2.29 -2.01
N ALA A 10 -7.27 1.79 -3.15
CA ALA A 10 -6.93 0.46 -3.64
C ALA A 10 -5.43 0.28 -3.91
N LEU A 11 -4.80 1.18 -4.67
CA LEU A 11 -3.37 1.09 -5.00
C LEU A 11 -2.48 1.31 -3.79
N GLY A 12 -2.72 2.38 -3.01
CA GLY A 12 -1.94 2.67 -1.81
C GLY A 12 -2.03 1.55 -0.79
N GLY A 13 -3.21 0.95 -0.61
CA GLY A 13 -3.41 -0.22 0.23
C GLY A 13 -2.63 -1.44 -0.27
N LEU A 14 -2.67 -1.74 -1.56
CA LEU A 14 -1.92 -2.85 -2.16
C LEU A 14 -0.41 -2.66 -2.00
N ILE A 15 0.11 -1.48 -2.33
CA ILE A 15 1.54 -1.16 -2.21
C ILE A 15 1.98 -1.25 -0.74
N ALA A 16 1.23 -0.65 0.17
CA ALA A 16 1.50 -0.74 1.60
C ALA A 16 1.51 -2.19 2.12
N ALA A 17 0.54 -3.00 1.70
CA ALA A 17 0.47 -4.41 2.07
C ALA A 17 1.66 -5.20 1.52
N ARG A 18 2.07 -4.97 0.26
CA ARG A 18 3.23 -5.64 -0.36
C ARG A 18 4.54 -5.23 0.29
N LEU A 19 4.74 -3.94 0.55
CA LEU A 19 5.92 -3.44 1.26
C LEU A 19 6.00 -4.04 2.68
N ARG A 20 4.88 -4.09 3.39
CA ARG A 20 4.82 -4.70 4.73
C ARG A 20 5.09 -6.21 4.70
N ALA A 21 4.55 -6.93 3.71
CA ALA A 21 4.80 -8.36 3.51
C ALA A 21 6.28 -8.64 3.17
N ALA A 22 6.95 -7.72 2.46
CA ALA A 22 8.38 -7.77 2.19
C ALA A 22 9.26 -7.34 3.40
N GLY A 23 8.68 -7.15 4.59
CA GLY A 23 9.40 -6.76 5.81
C GLY A 23 9.81 -5.28 5.85
N SER A 24 9.37 -4.45 4.90
CA SER A 24 9.72 -3.03 4.89
C SER A 24 8.86 -2.23 5.88
N PRO A 25 9.45 -1.29 6.66
CA PRO A 25 8.71 -0.37 7.49
C PRO A 25 7.87 0.60 6.64
N VAL A 26 6.55 0.59 6.84
CA VAL A 26 5.59 1.45 6.11
C VAL A 26 4.78 2.32 7.07
N TRP A 27 4.62 3.58 6.70
CA TRP A 27 3.68 4.54 7.29
C TRP A 27 2.56 4.84 6.31
N LEU A 28 1.37 5.11 6.85
CA LEU A 28 0.15 5.31 6.08
C LEU A 28 -0.40 6.69 6.40
N ALA A 29 -0.66 7.51 5.37
CA ALA A 29 -1.37 8.78 5.51
C ALA A 29 -2.72 8.72 4.78
N THR A 30 -3.75 9.16 5.49
CA THR A 30 -5.12 9.29 4.96
C THR A 30 -5.51 10.76 4.90
N ARG A 31 -6.52 11.08 4.07
CA ARG A 31 -6.97 12.46 3.84
C ARG A 31 -7.47 13.21 5.08
N ASN A 32 -7.95 12.50 6.10
CA ASN A 32 -8.52 13.11 7.31
C ASN A 32 -8.36 12.21 8.55
N ALA A 33 -8.61 12.81 9.71
CA ALA A 33 -8.48 12.16 11.01
C ALA A 33 -9.45 10.98 11.20
N GLU A 34 -10.67 11.08 10.67
CA GLU A 34 -11.66 9.98 10.75
C GLU A 34 -11.16 8.73 10.02
N SER A 35 -10.64 8.87 8.81
CA SER A 35 -10.08 7.77 8.04
C SER A 35 -8.86 7.16 8.74
N ALA A 36 -8.03 8.00 9.37
CA ALA A 36 -6.87 7.55 10.14
C ALA A 36 -7.31 6.76 11.38
N ALA A 37 -8.33 7.23 12.10
CA ALA A 37 -8.88 6.56 13.28
C ALA A 37 -9.48 5.20 12.92
N ARG A 38 -10.26 5.14 11.83
CA ARG A 38 -10.82 3.88 11.31
C ARG A 38 -9.70 2.90 10.94
N LEU A 39 -8.70 3.36 10.19
CA LEU A 39 -7.56 2.53 9.79
C LEU A 39 -6.73 2.05 10.99
N LYS A 40 -6.57 2.88 12.02
CA LYS A 40 -5.90 2.50 13.28
C LYS A 40 -6.69 1.44 14.06
N ALA A 41 -8.01 1.55 14.08
CA ALA A 41 -8.89 0.61 14.78
C ALA A 41 -9.03 -0.74 14.05
N SER A 42 -9.20 -0.72 12.73
CA SER A 42 -9.46 -1.93 11.93
C SER A 42 -8.21 -2.58 11.35
N GLY A 43 -7.11 -1.83 11.26
CA GLY A 43 -5.97 -2.17 10.42
C GLY A 43 -6.30 -2.08 8.92
N LEU A 44 -5.30 -2.36 8.09
CA LEU A 44 -5.44 -2.47 6.64
C LEU A 44 -5.68 -3.94 6.26
N ARG A 45 -6.84 -4.23 5.66
CA ARG A 45 -7.13 -5.55 5.06
C ARG A 45 -7.11 -5.43 3.54
N VAL A 46 -6.34 -6.30 2.90
CA VAL A 46 -6.28 -6.43 1.44
C VAL A 46 -6.48 -7.90 1.09
N THR A 47 -7.47 -8.20 0.26
CA THR A 47 -7.75 -9.54 -0.24
C THR A 47 -7.15 -9.72 -1.64
N GLY A 48 -6.66 -10.91 -1.97
CA GLY A 48 -6.06 -11.20 -3.29
C GLY A 48 -4.59 -10.79 -3.44
N VAL A 49 -3.84 -10.66 -2.34
CA VAL A 49 -2.41 -10.32 -2.39
C VAL A 49 -1.60 -11.53 -2.86
N GLY A 50 -1.45 -11.70 -4.18
CA GLY A 50 -0.40 -12.53 -4.80
C GLY A 50 -0.85 -13.51 -5.88
N GLY A 51 -0.73 -13.09 -7.14
CA GLY A 51 -0.64 -13.92 -8.34
C GLY A 51 0.32 -13.25 -9.34
N ALA A 52 0.95 -14.03 -10.23
CA ALA A 52 2.13 -13.60 -11.00
C ALA A 52 1.87 -12.36 -11.86
N VAL A 53 2.79 -11.39 -11.77
CA VAL A 53 2.82 -10.18 -12.61
C VAL A 53 4.16 -10.16 -13.34
N SER A 54 4.12 -10.25 -14.67
CA SER A 54 5.26 -9.98 -15.56
C SER A 54 5.11 -8.57 -16.10
N VAL A 55 6.13 -7.72 -15.90
CA VAL A 55 6.21 -6.39 -16.50
C VAL A 55 7.34 -6.43 -17.52
N GLU A 56 7.00 -6.19 -18.79
CA GLU A 56 7.98 -6.06 -19.86
C GLU A 56 8.17 -4.59 -20.20
N TRP A 57 9.44 -4.15 -20.21
CA TRP A 57 9.82 -2.78 -20.51
C TRP A 57 9.86 -2.54 -22.02
N ARG A 58 9.23 -1.46 -22.50
CA ARG A 58 9.48 -0.91 -23.84
C ARG A 58 10.13 0.46 -23.69
N SER A 59 11.29 0.61 -24.29
CA SER A 59 11.97 1.90 -24.40
C SER A 59 11.11 2.88 -25.22
N PRO A 60 10.96 4.14 -24.79
CA PRO A 60 10.32 5.17 -25.60
C PRO A 60 11.17 5.51 -26.84
N PRO A 61 10.55 5.90 -27.99
CA PRO A 61 11.25 6.35 -29.19
C PRO A 61 12.00 7.68 -28.98
#